data_AF-A0A2N3B6A4-F1
#
_entry.id   AF-A0A2N3B6A4-F1
#
_cell.length_a   1.000
_cell.length_b   1.000
_cell.length_c   1.000
_cell.angle_alpha   90.00
_cell.angle_beta   90.00
_cell.angle_gamma   90.00
#
_symmetry.space_group_name_H-M   'P 1'
#
loop_
_entity.id
_entity.type
_entity.pdbx_description
1 polymer ?
#
loop_
_entity_poly.entity_id
_entity_poly.type
_entity_poly.pdbx_seq_one_letter_code
_entity_poly.pdbx_strand_id
1 'polypeptide(L)'
;MDIATTPTTPDGNPELADAAPAPHDPPVIRREDYRPYPWRVPTTHLDFQLGLEATQVTATLTVERNPAAEPSRELRLNGDSLTALSVTIDGTPADWRMDGPDLVLTLPGDKHTVAIVTTLDPAANTQLMGLYASNGMLCTQCEAEGFRRITFFPDRPDVLSTYTVRMTGDKGAFPVLLCNGNRVAEGVNGDGTHWAEWHDPWPKPSYLFALVAGDLVANSKPFTTQSGRVVECNIWVRADDLARTDHALESLHRAMKWDEDVFGREYDLDLYNIVAVSDFNMGAMENKGLNV
;
A
#
# COMPACT_ATOMS: atom_id res chain seq x y z
N MET A 1 -8.77 -61.37 -21.14
CA MET A 1 -9.27 -60.06 -21.58
C MET A 1 -8.60 -59.05 -20.70
N ASP A 2 -7.76 -58.25 -21.34
CA ASP A 2 -6.79 -57.33 -20.74
C ASP A 2 -7.46 -56.23 -19.91
N ILE A 3 -6.90 -56.02 -18.71
CA ILE A 3 -7.05 -54.76 -17.97
C ILE A 3 -5.86 -53.89 -18.39
N ALA A 4 -6.16 -52.72 -18.96
CA ALA A 4 -5.16 -51.77 -19.42
C ALA A 4 -4.27 -51.31 -18.25
N THR A 5 -2.97 -51.55 -18.40
CA THR A 5 -1.92 -51.05 -17.51
C THR A 5 -1.73 -49.56 -17.73
N THR A 6 -1.95 -48.76 -16.69
CA THR A 6 -1.47 -47.39 -16.58
C THR A 6 0.06 -47.36 -16.66
N PRO A 7 0.68 -46.45 -17.43
CA PRO A 7 2.13 -46.36 -17.50
C PRO A 7 2.65 -45.75 -16.19
N THR A 8 3.52 -46.48 -15.50
CA THR A 8 4.23 -46.05 -14.29
C THR A 8 5.57 -45.44 -14.69
N THR A 9 5.86 -44.24 -14.19
CA THR A 9 7.23 -43.69 -14.14
C THR A 9 8.04 -44.40 -13.03
N PRO A 10 9.38 -44.33 -13.04
CA PRO A 10 10.24 -45.13 -12.15
C PRO A 10 10.03 -44.91 -10.64
N ASP A 11 9.33 -43.85 -10.24
CA ASP A 11 9.12 -43.48 -8.83
C ASP A 11 7.64 -43.43 -8.43
N GLY A 12 6.82 -44.39 -8.86
CA GLY A 12 5.73 -45.02 -8.11
C GLY A 12 4.66 -44.21 -7.34
N ASN A 13 4.63 -42.88 -7.40
CA ASN A 13 3.66 -42.06 -6.69
C ASN A 13 2.52 -41.68 -7.64
N PRO A 14 1.25 -41.93 -7.29
CA PRO A 14 0.14 -41.40 -8.07
C PRO A 14 0.21 -39.87 -8.02
N GLU A 15 0.24 -39.21 -9.18
CA GLU A 15 -0.07 -37.78 -9.24
C GLU A 15 -1.51 -37.61 -8.74
N LEU A 16 -1.65 -37.22 -7.48
CA LEU A 16 -2.91 -36.78 -6.93
C LEU A 16 -3.34 -35.56 -7.73
N ALA A 17 -4.58 -35.54 -8.22
CA ALA A 17 -5.15 -34.38 -8.91
C ALA A 17 -5.17 -33.09 -8.06
N ASP A 18 -4.89 -33.22 -6.75
CA ASP A 18 -4.74 -32.14 -5.75
C ASP A 18 -3.27 -31.89 -5.34
N ALA A 19 -2.27 -32.41 -6.07
CA ALA A 19 -0.89 -32.06 -5.80
C ALA A 19 -0.69 -30.56 -6.02
N ALA A 20 -0.20 -29.85 -4.99
CA ALA A 20 0.15 -28.44 -5.11
C ALA A 20 1.07 -28.27 -6.33
N PRO A 21 0.77 -27.34 -7.26
CA PRO A 21 1.60 -27.15 -8.43
C PRO A 21 3.05 -26.92 -8.00
N ALA A 22 3.99 -27.53 -8.72
CA ALA A 22 5.40 -27.34 -8.44
C ALA A 22 5.69 -25.82 -8.42
N PRO A 23 6.34 -25.29 -7.37
CA PRO A 23 6.64 -23.87 -7.29
C PRO A 23 7.49 -23.50 -8.50
N HIS A 24 7.03 -22.52 -9.26
CA HIS A 24 7.79 -21.99 -10.39
C HIS A 24 9.08 -21.36 -9.85
N ASP A 25 10.23 -21.67 -10.45
CA ASP A 25 11.48 -21.01 -10.08
C ASP A 25 11.29 -19.49 -10.21
N PRO A 26 11.69 -18.70 -9.19
CA PRO A 26 11.55 -17.26 -9.26
C PRO A 26 12.40 -16.71 -10.42
N PRO A 27 11.89 -15.71 -11.17
CA PRO A 27 12.63 -15.13 -12.26
C PRO A 27 13.95 -14.51 -11.75
N VAL A 28 15.04 -14.76 -12.47
CA VAL A 28 16.34 -14.16 -12.16
C VAL A 28 16.32 -12.70 -12.61
N ILE A 29 16.24 -11.78 -11.65
CA ILE A 29 16.31 -10.33 -11.90
C ILE A 29 17.77 -9.88 -11.80
N ARG A 30 18.30 -9.22 -12.83
CA ARG A 30 19.68 -8.71 -12.82
C ARG A 30 19.72 -7.19 -12.74
N ARG A 31 20.63 -6.68 -11.92
CA ARG A 31 20.88 -5.24 -11.77
C ARG A 31 21.24 -4.55 -13.09
N GLU A 32 21.95 -5.24 -13.99
CA GLU A 32 22.37 -4.71 -15.30
C GLU A 32 21.21 -4.55 -16.31
N ASP A 33 20.09 -5.23 -16.05
CA ASP A 33 18.90 -5.19 -16.90
C ASP A 33 17.97 -4.02 -16.55
N TYR A 34 18.33 -3.19 -15.56
CA TYR A 34 17.55 -2.01 -15.21
C TYR A 34 17.25 -1.14 -16.44
N ARG A 35 15.98 -0.83 -16.62
CA ARG A 35 15.49 0.18 -17.57
C ARG A 35 14.52 1.10 -16.84
N PRO A 36 14.60 2.43 -17.06
CA PRO A 36 13.62 3.37 -16.52
C PRO A 36 12.20 2.99 -16.98
N TYR A 37 11.21 3.15 -16.09
CA TYR A 37 9.83 2.85 -16.43
C TYR A 37 9.31 3.81 -17.53
N PRO A 38 8.62 3.34 -18.60
CA PRO A 38 8.21 4.20 -19.72
C PRO A 38 7.24 5.33 -19.40
N TRP A 39 6.57 5.27 -18.25
CA TRP A 39 5.62 6.26 -17.78
C TRP A 39 6.06 6.79 -16.42
N ARG A 40 5.74 8.05 -16.12
CA ARG A 40 5.74 8.60 -14.78
C ARG A 40 4.33 8.57 -14.24
N VAL A 41 4.19 8.54 -12.92
CA VAL A 41 2.90 8.65 -12.23
C VAL A 41 2.98 9.81 -11.23
N PRO A 42 2.87 11.08 -11.68
CA PRO A 42 3.12 12.21 -10.77
C PRO A 42 2.13 12.31 -9.62
N THR A 43 0.87 11.90 -9.82
CA THR A 43 -0.17 11.95 -8.79
C THR A 43 -0.98 10.66 -8.76
N THR A 44 -1.33 10.26 -7.54
CA THR A 44 -2.13 9.07 -7.24
C THR A 44 -3.21 9.46 -6.24
N HIS A 45 -4.47 9.32 -6.65
CA HIS A 45 -5.63 9.49 -5.78
C HIS A 45 -6.21 8.11 -5.48
N LEU A 46 -6.39 7.79 -4.20
CA LEU A 46 -6.96 6.53 -3.74
C LEU A 46 -8.23 6.80 -2.93
N ASP A 47 -9.30 6.10 -3.25
CA ASP A 47 -10.53 6.07 -2.46
C ASP A 47 -10.76 4.64 -1.96
N PHE A 48 -10.68 4.46 -0.64
CA PHE A 48 -10.90 3.20 0.05
C PHE A 48 -12.27 3.19 0.71
N GLN A 49 -13.07 2.20 0.32
CA GLN A 49 -14.29 1.81 1.03
C GLN A 49 -13.97 0.57 1.85
N LEU A 50 -13.67 0.78 3.13
CA LEU A 50 -13.04 -0.19 4.03
C LEU A 50 -14.05 -1.19 4.59
N GLY A 51 -13.68 -2.46 4.53
CA GLY A 51 -14.33 -3.57 5.19
C GLY A 51 -13.35 -4.73 5.37
N LEU A 52 -13.50 -5.49 6.45
CA LEU A 52 -12.59 -6.60 6.77
C LEU A 52 -12.63 -7.70 5.70
N GLU A 53 -13.82 -8.07 5.22
CA GLU A 53 -14.03 -9.16 4.25
C GLU A 53 -14.16 -8.63 2.81
N ALA A 54 -14.47 -7.33 2.65
CA ALA A 54 -14.63 -6.69 1.37
C ALA A 54 -14.21 -5.22 1.49
N THR A 55 -13.06 -4.88 0.90
CA THR A 55 -12.62 -3.50 0.69
C THR A 55 -12.65 -3.21 -0.80
N GLN A 56 -13.27 -2.10 -1.20
CA GLN A 56 -13.16 -1.59 -2.56
C GLN A 56 -12.15 -0.45 -2.60
N VAL A 57 -11.30 -0.44 -3.62
CA VAL A 57 -10.30 0.60 -3.85
C VAL A 57 -10.52 1.17 -5.24
N THR A 58 -10.69 2.48 -5.33
CA THR A 58 -10.61 3.22 -6.60
C THR A 58 -9.30 3.96 -6.66
N ALA A 59 -8.42 3.58 -7.58
CA ALA A 59 -7.17 4.27 -7.84
C ALA A 59 -7.30 5.14 -9.09
N THR A 60 -7.01 6.43 -8.98
CA THR A 60 -6.95 7.37 -10.11
C THR A 60 -5.53 7.91 -10.24
N LEU A 61 -4.87 7.51 -11.32
CA LEU A 61 -3.47 7.78 -11.62
C LEU A 61 -3.38 8.84 -12.71
N THR A 62 -2.66 9.93 -12.47
CA THR A 62 -2.19 10.78 -13.57
C THR A 62 -0.92 10.15 -14.10
N VAL A 63 -0.88 9.81 -15.38
CA VAL A 63 0.29 9.23 -16.03
C VAL A 63 0.79 10.11 -17.16
N GLU A 64 2.11 10.20 -17.31
CA GLU A 64 2.75 10.96 -18.39
C GLU A 64 3.99 10.23 -18.92
N ARG A 65 4.37 10.47 -20.17
CA ARG A 65 5.58 9.84 -20.76
C ARG A 65 6.82 10.13 -19.92
N ASN A 66 7.64 9.12 -19.68
CA ASN A 66 8.94 9.31 -19.06
C ASN A 66 10.00 9.61 -20.14
N PRO A 67 10.53 10.85 -20.23
CA PRO A 67 11.54 11.20 -21.23
C PRO A 67 12.89 10.50 -20.99
N ALA A 68 13.08 9.87 -19.83
CA ALA A 68 14.29 9.10 -19.51
C ALA A 68 14.20 7.63 -19.95
N ALA A 69 13.09 7.19 -20.53
CA ALA A 69 12.83 5.80 -20.91
C ALA A 69 12.61 5.66 -22.42
N GLU A 70 12.77 4.45 -22.94
CA GLU A 70 12.31 4.11 -24.29
C GLU A 70 10.78 4.30 -24.39
N PRO A 71 10.28 5.01 -25.41
CA PRO A 71 8.84 5.25 -25.53
C PRO A 71 8.04 3.96 -25.67
N SER A 72 6.98 3.82 -24.88
CA SER A 72 6.02 2.71 -24.99
C SER A 72 4.59 3.22 -24.94
N ARG A 73 3.75 2.82 -25.89
CA ARG A 73 2.31 3.11 -25.81
C ARG A 73 1.59 2.26 -24.76
N GLU A 74 2.22 1.19 -24.28
CA GLU A 74 1.68 0.35 -23.22
C GLU A 74 2.01 0.93 -21.83
N LEU A 75 0.99 1.05 -21.00
CA LEU A 75 1.10 1.23 -19.55
C LEU A 75 0.89 -0.15 -18.91
N ARG A 76 1.92 -0.67 -18.24
CA ARG A 76 1.89 -1.96 -17.54
C ARG A 76 1.84 -1.73 -16.04
N LEU A 77 0.79 -2.23 -15.40
CA LEU A 77 0.53 -2.04 -13.98
C LEU A 77 0.58 -3.40 -13.30
N ASN A 78 1.46 -3.53 -12.32
CA ASN A 78 1.62 -4.76 -11.56
C ASN A 78 0.40 -5.03 -10.69
N GLY A 79 -0.03 -6.28 -10.67
CA GLY A 79 -1.03 -6.79 -9.75
C GLY A 79 -0.54 -8.08 -9.09
N ASP A 80 -1.15 -8.44 -7.97
CA ASP A 80 -1.02 -9.77 -7.37
C ASP A 80 -2.30 -10.08 -6.59
N SER A 81 -2.96 -11.19 -6.95
CA SER A 81 -4.19 -11.63 -6.32
C SER A 81 -5.31 -10.57 -6.37
N LEU A 82 -5.31 -9.73 -7.42
CA LEU A 82 -6.26 -8.66 -7.65
C LEU A 82 -7.23 -8.98 -8.79
N THR A 83 -8.45 -8.48 -8.66
CA THR A 83 -9.44 -8.45 -9.76
C THR A 83 -9.80 -7.00 -10.06
N ALA A 84 -9.58 -6.56 -11.30
CA ALA A 84 -10.08 -5.28 -11.80
C ALA A 84 -11.57 -5.40 -12.11
N LEU A 85 -12.39 -4.53 -11.50
CA LEU A 85 -13.82 -4.43 -11.80
C LEU A 85 -14.11 -3.49 -12.97
N SER A 86 -13.37 -2.39 -13.05
CA SER A 86 -13.47 -1.43 -14.14
C SER A 86 -12.16 -0.69 -14.33
N VAL A 87 -11.93 -0.27 -15.58
CA VAL A 87 -10.79 0.57 -15.96
C VAL A 87 -11.26 1.64 -16.93
N THR A 88 -10.82 2.87 -16.71
CA THR A 88 -11.12 4.00 -17.58
C THR A 88 -9.86 4.77 -17.93
N ILE A 89 -9.85 5.35 -19.13
CA ILE A 89 -8.87 6.35 -19.57
C ILE A 89 -9.65 7.64 -19.83
N ASP A 90 -9.23 8.72 -19.16
CA ASP A 90 -9.84 10.05 -19.26
C ASP A 90 -11.37 10.03 -19.04
N GLY A 91 -11.82 9.21 -18.08
CA GLY A 91 -13.23 9.05 -17.71
C GLY A 91 -14.06 8.18 -18.66
N THR A 92 -13.45 7.65 -19.72
CA THR A 92 -14.12 6.74 -20.67
C THR A 92 -13.70 5.29 -20.41
N PRO A 93 -14.61 4.30 -20.41
CA PRO A 93 -14.24 2.88 -20.35
C PRO A 93 -13.17 2.54 -21.39
N ALA A 94 -12.14 1.81 -20.97
CA ALA A 94 -11.00 1.46 -21.81
C ALA A 94 -10.89 -0.06 -22.00
N ASP A 95 -10.37 -0.47 -23.15
CA ASP A 95 -9.93 -1.84 -23.35
C ASP A 95 -8.61 -2.08 -22.61
N TRP A 96 -8.51 -3.21 -21.93
CA TRP A 96 -7.32 -3.67 -21.22
C TRP A 96 -7.21 -5.18 -21.36
N ARG A 97 -6.02 -5.68 -21.07
CA ARG A 97 -5.75 -7.12 -21.01
C ARG A 97 -4.92 -7.45 -19.77
N MET A 98 -5.06 -8.68 -19.30
CA MET A 98 -4.12 -9.24 -18.35
C MET A 98 -2.96 -9.89 -19.08
N ASP A 99 -1.76 -9.76 -18.52
CA ASP A 99 -0.56 -10.51 -18.92
C ASP A 99 0.07 -11.09 -17.67
N GLY A 100 -0.22 -12.37 -17.43
CA GLY A 100 -0.07 -12.95 -16.09
C GLY A 100 -0.92 -12.14 -15.09
N PRO A 101 -0.33 -11.69 -13.97
CA PRO A 101 -1.03 -10.90 -12.97
C PRO A 101 -1.03 -9.39 -13.27
N ASP A 102 -0.33 -8.93 -14.32
CA ASP A 102 -0.23 -7.52 -14.67
C ASP A 102 -1.42 -7.07 -15.53
N LEU A 103 -1.91 -5.86 -15.28
CA LEU A 103 -2.88 -5.18 -16.12
C LEU A 103 -2.16 -4.30 -17.15
N VAL A 104 -2.50 -4.45 -18.43
CA VAL A 104 -1.88 -3.69 -19.52
C VAL A 104 -2.91 -2.90 -20.32
N LEU A 105 -2.62 -1.61 -20.49
CA LEU A 105 -3.42 -0.61 -21.20
C LEU A 105 -2.63 -0.03 -22.37
N THR A 106 -3.29 0.27 -23.49
CA THR A 106 -2.68 1.08 -24.56
C THR A 106 -3.17 2.52 -24.45
N LEU A 107 -2.24 3.45 -24.25
CA LEU A 107 -2.57 4.87 -24.10
C LEU A 107 -2.42 5.63 -25.44
N PRO A 108 -3.43 6.43 -25.84
CA PRO A 108 -3.44 7.05 -27.16
C PRO A 108 -2.51 8.27 -27.31
N GLY A 109 -2.19 8.95 -26.22
CA GLY A 109 -1.37 10.16 -26.17
C GLY A 109 -0.22 10.08 -25.17
N ASP A 110 0.21 11.25 -24.69
CA ASP A 110 1.41 11.40 -23.85
C ASP A 110 1.11 11.64 -22.37
N LYS A 111 -0.15 11.98 -22.04
CA LYS A 111 -0.62 12.20 -20.68
C LYS A 111 -2.09 11.80 -20.58
N HIS A 112 -2.44 11.06 -19.53
CA HIS A 112 -3.79 10.55 -19.30
C HIS A 112 -4.11 10.47 -17.82
N THR A 113 -5.40 10.40 -17.52
CA THR A 113 -5.92 9.94 -16.23
C THR A 113 -6.40 8.51 -16.38
N VAL A 114 -5.83 7.59 -15.63
CA VAL A 114 -6.24 6.18 -15.60
C VAL A 114 -6.92 5.90 -14.28
N ALA A 115 -8.19 5.50 -14.28
CA ALA A 115 -8.89 5.09 -13.07
C ALA A 115 -9.22 3.60 -13.09
N ILE A 116 -8.94 2.91 -11.99
CA ILE A 116 -9.07 1.46 -11.82
C ILE A 116 -9.83 1.19 -10.53
N VAL A 117 -10.85 0.34 -10.59
CA VAL A 117 -11.60 -0.13 -9.42
C VAL A 117 -11.22 -1.59 -9.14
N THR A 118 -10.78 -1.87 -7.92
CA THR A 118 -10.39 -3.20 -7.44
C THR A 118 -11.14 -3.56 -6.16
N THR A 119 -11.32 -4.86 -5.91
CA THR A 119 -11.85 -5.38 -4.64
C THR A 119 -10.87 -6.32 -3.97
N LEU A 120 -10.81 -6.24 -2.65
CA LEU A 120 -9.89 -6.96 -1.77
C LEU A 120 -10.67 -7.65 -0.66
N ASP A 121 -10.14 -8.77 -0.17
CA ASP A 121 -10.57 -9.42 1.08
C ASP A 121 -9.40 -9.39 2.09
N PRO A 122 -9.27 -8.31 2.89
CA PRO A 122 -8.20 -8.19 3.87
C PRO A 122 -8.17 -9.30 4.93
N ALA A 123 -9.33 -9.85 5.31
CA ALA A 123 -9.45 -10.93 6.29
C ALA A 123 -8.90 -12.26 5.78
N ALA A 124 -9.04 -12.52 4.47
CA ALA A 124 -8.44 -13.68 3.83
C ALA A 124 -6.92 -13.54 3.56
N ASN A 125 -6.34 -12.34 3.72
CA ASN A 125 -4.95 -12.07 3.38
C ASN A 125 -3.96 -12.51 4.48
N THR A 126 -3.70 -13.81 4.53
CA THR A 126 -2.76 -14.44 5.48
C THR A 126 -1.28 -14.19 5.16
N GLN A 127 -0.96 -13.56 4.02
CA GLN A 127 0.42 -13.23 3.65
C GLN A 127 0.96 -12.01 4.40
N LEU A 128 0.07 -11.20 5.01
CA LEU A 128 0.41 -9.93 5.67
C LEU A 128 1.19 -8.98 4.75
N MET A 129 0.77 -8.92 3.48
CA MET A 129 1.35 -8.10 2.40
C MET A 129 0.23 -7.42 1.60
N GLY A 130 0.38 -6.14 1.29
CA GLY A 130 -0.71 -5.29 0.82
C GLY A 130 -1.59 -4.84 1.98
N LEU A 131 -2.91 -4.77 1.79
CA LEU A 131 -3.89 -4.50 2.84
C LEU A 131 -4.35 -5.81 3.47
N TYR A 132 -4.28 -5.93 4.80
CA TYR A 132 -4.69 -7.12 5.52
C TYR A 132 -5.32 -6.78 6.87
N ALA A 133 -6.05 -7.75 7.44
CA ALA A 133 -6.64 -7.63 8.77
C ALA A 133 -5.70 -8.20 9.85
N SER A 134 -5.52 -7.47 10.95
CA SER A 134 -4.86 -7.93 12.18
C SER A 134 -5.77 -7.68 13.38
N ASN A 135 -6.38 -8.76 13.89
CA ASN A 135 -7.29 -8.74 15.05
C ASN A 135 -8.33 -7.60 14.99
N GLY A 136 -9.13 -7.56 13.92
CA GLY A 136 -10.21 -6.60 13.74
C GLY A 136 -9.80 -5.20 13.24
N MET A 137 -8.50 -4.94 13.10
CA MET A 137 -7.98 -3.72 12.49
C MET A 137 -7.48 -4.01 11.08
N LEU A 138 -7.41 -2.98 10.24
CA LEU A 138 -6.77 -3.02 8.93
C LEU A 138 -5.42 -2.32 9.01
N CYS A 139 -4.39 -2.92 8.41
CA CYS A 139 -3.07 -2.32 8.26
C CYS A 139 -2.43 -2.77 6.95
N THR A 140 -1.34 -2.11 6.58
CA THR A 140 -0.65 -2.37 5.31
C THR A 140 0.82 -2.67 5.49
N GLN A 141 1.34 -3.56 4.66
CA GLN A 141 2.77 -3.75 4.43
C GLN A 141 3.02 -3.73 2.92
N CYS A 142 3.75 -2.72 2.44
CA CYS A 142 3.98 -2.53 1.00
C CYS A 142 5.41 -2.83 0.56
N GLU A 143 6.40 -2.84 1.46
CA GLU A 143 7.76 -3.22 1.07
C GLU A 143 7.92 -4.75 0.97
N ALA A 144 8.54 -5.29 -0.08
CA ALA A 144 9.11 -4.57 -1.23
C ALA A 144 8.11 -4.30 -2.36
N GLU A 145 7.14 -5.21 -2.53
CA GLU A 145 6.25 -5.27 -3.69
C GLU A 145 4.81 -5.62 -3.26
N GLY A 146 4.37 -5.07 -2.12
CA GLY A 146 3.06 -5.33 -1.54
C GLY A 146 1.96 -4.39 -2.04
N PHE A 147 2.31 -3.23 -2.60
CA PHE A 147 1.30 -2.26 -3.05
C PHE A 147 0.48 -2.79 -4.24
N ARG A 148 1.09 -3.62 -5.10
CA ARG A 148 0.38 -4.36 -6.17
C ARG A 148 -0.67 -5.37 -5.67
N ARG A 149 -0.77 -5.59 -4.36
CA ARG A 149 -1.85 -6.37 -3.71
C ARG A 149 -2.98 -5.48 -3.17
N ILE A 150 -2.92 -4.17 -3.42
CA ILE A 150 -3.96 -3.19 -3.05
C ILE A 150 -4.67 -2.68 -4.30
N THR A 151 -3.90 -2.27 -5.30
CA THR A 151 -4.41 -1.84 -6.61
C THR A 151 -3.35 -2.06 -7.68
N PHE A 152 -3.74 -2.02 -8.95
CA PHE A 152 -2.80 -2.14 -10.06
C PHE A 152 -1.93 -0.88 -10.17
N PHE A 153 -0.60 -1.05 -10.07
CA PHE A 153 0.35 0.07 -10.02
C PHE A 153 1.72 -0.31 -10.62
N PRO A 154 2.52 0.61 -11.18
CA PRO A 154 3.92 0.30 -11.51
C PRO A 154 4.73 0.22 -10.21
N ASP A 155 4.65 -0.93 -9.55
CA ASP A 155 5.09 -1.14 -8.17
C ASP A 155 6.61 -1.35 -8.09
N ARG A 156 7.34 -0.25 -8.30
CA ARG A 156 8.80 -0.17 -8.36
C ARG A 156 9.28 1.16 -7.77
N PRO A 157 10.45 1.19 -7.10
CA PRO A 157 10.83 2.31 -6.24
C PRO A 157 11.29 3.58 -6.97
N ASP A 158 11.59 3.50 -8.27
CA ASP A 158 11.94 4.66 -9.11
C ASP A 158 10.72 5.38 -9.72
N VAL A 159 9.50 4.88 -9.47
CA VAL A 159 8.25 5.58 -9.79
C VAL A 159 7.75 6.30 -8.54
N LEU A 160 7.83 7.63 -8.56
CA LEU A 160 7.45 8.49 -7.45
C LEU A 160 6.14 9.21 -7.76
N SER A 161 5.24 9.22 -6.77
CA SER A 161 3.95 9.93 -6.85
C SER A 161 3.71 10.72 -5.57
N THR A 162 3.02 11.87 -5.68
CA THR A 162 2.29 12.40 -4.53
C THR A 162 1.00 11.61 -4.33
N TYR A 163 0.50 11.53 -3.10
CA TYR A 163 -0.67 10.72 -2.76
C TYR A 163 -1.73 11.56 -2.09
N THR A 164 -2.98 11.41 -2.55
CA THR A 164 -4.17 11.84 -1.83
C THR A 164 -5.03 10.62 -1.59
N VAL A 165 -5.41 10.39 -0.34
CA VAL A 165 -6.05 9.15 0.09
C VAL A 165 -7.28 9.48 0.89
N ARG A 166 -8.44 9.05 0.40
CA ARG A 166 -9.70 9.09 1.11
C ARG A 166 -10.01 7.69 1.63
N MET A 167 -10.36 7.60 2.90
CA MET A 167 -10.78 6.36 3.54
C MET A 167 -12.17 6.55 4.11
N THR A 168 -13.06 5.61 3.85
CA THR A 168 -14.42 5.56 4.41
C THR A 168 -14.64 4.19 5.03
N GLY A 169 -15.19 4.12 6.24
CA GLY A 169 -15.45 2.84 6.92
C GLY A 169 -16.47 2.96 8.05
N ASP A 170 -16.93 1.84 8.58
CA ASP A 170 -17.82 1.81 9.74
C ASP A 170 -17.14 2.45 10.95
N LYS A 171 -17.80 3.45 11.57
CA LYS A 171 -17.22 4.22 12.67
C LYS A 171 -17.05 3.40 13.95
N GLY A 172 -17.87 2.37 14.15
CA GLY A 172 -17.77 1.48 15.32
C GLY A 172 -16.60 0.52 15.21
N ALA A 173 -16.37 -0.03 14.01
CA ALA A 173 -15.26 -0.94 13.72
C ALA A 173 -13.92 -0.20 13.57
N PHE A 174 -13.93 0.98 12.95
CA PHE A 174 -12.73 1.72 12.57
C PHE A 174 -12.76 3.18 13.04
N PRO A 175 -12.89 3.48 14.35
CA PRO A 175 -13.01 4.86 14.81
C PRO A 175 -11.78 5.73 14.51
N VAL A 176 -10.61 5.13 14.26
CA VAL A 176 -9.38 5.80 13.85
C VAL A 176 -9.01 5.40 12.41
N LEU A 177 -8.78 6.39 11.55
CA LEU A 177 -8.36 6.25 10.15
C LEU A 177 -7.05 7.03 9.91
N LEU A 178 -5.94 6.35 9.67
CA LEU A 178 -4.60 6.93 9.49
C LEU A 178 -4.03 6.57 8.11
N CYS A 179 -3.35 7.54 7.49
CA CYS A 179 -2.58 7.36 6.27
C CYS A 179 -1.34 8.27 6.29
N ASN A 180 -0.47 8.18 5.28
CA ASN A 180 0.68 9.07 5.13
C ASN A 180 0.26 10.55 5.01
N GLY A 181 1.17 11.45 5.37
CA GLY A 181 0.99 12.89 5.21
C GLY A 181 0.10 13.51 6.28
N ASN A 182 -0.68 14.53 5.89
CA ASN A 182 -1.54 15.29 6.80
C ASN A 182 -3.02 15.03 6.51
N ARG A 183 -3.85 14.96 7.56
CA ARG A 183 -5.31 14.91 7.41
C ARG A 183 -5.82 16.27 6.94
N VAL A 184 -6.39 16.32 5.73
CA VAL A 184 -6.88 17.56 5.11
C VAL A 184 -8.38 17.75 5.27
N ALA A 185 -9.14 16.67 5.45
CA ALA A 185 -10.57 16.71 5.70
C ALA A 185 -11.06 15.45 6.43
N GLU A 186 -12.20 15.55 7.10
CA GLU A 186 -12.88 14.42 7.73
C GLU A 186 -14.39 14.68 7.80
N GLY A 187 -15.17 13.62 7.98
CA GLY A 187 -16.61 13.74 8.13
C GLY A 187 -17.28 12.46 8.60
N VAL A 188 -18.55 12.58 9.00
CA VAL A 188 -19.40 11.46 9.40
C VAL A 188 -20.57 11.39 8.42
N ASN A 189 -20.85 10.21 7.91
CA ASN A 189 -21.96 9.95 7.01
C ASN A 189 -23.23 9.60 7.81
N GLY A 190 -24.41 9.71 7.16
CA GLY A 190 -25.69 9.42 7.80
C GLY A 190 -26.00 7.93 7.99
N ASP A 191 -25.15 7.05 7.45
CA ASP A 191 -25.33 5.59 7.41
C ASP A 191 -24.51 4.83 8.48
N GLY A 192 -23.87 5.56 9.40
CA GLY A 192 -23.00 4.98 10.44
C GLY A 192 -21.52 4.91 10.07
N THR A 193 -21.17 5.18 8.81
CA THR A 193 -19.77 5.30 8.39
C THR A 193 -19.21 6.70 8.66
N HIS A 194 -17.89 6.80 8.65
CA HIS A 194 -17.17 8.08 8.66
C HIS A 194 -16.01 8.02 7.67
N TRP A 195 -15.38 9.16 7.42
CA TRP A 195 -14.27 9.24 6.48
C TRP A 195 -13.21 10.25 6.90
N ALA A 196 -12.00 10.01 6.41
CA ALA A 196 -10.87 10.94 6.51
C ALA A 196 -10.16 11.01 5.16
N GLU A 197 -9.70 12.20 4.80
CA GLU A 197 -8.88 12.44 3.61
C GLU A 197 -7.50 12.94 4.04
N TRP A 198 -6.47 12.33 3.46
CA TRP A 198 -5.06 12.55 3.76
C TRP A 198 -4.33 12.99 2.49
N HIS A 199 -3.35 13.88 2.65
CA HIS A 199 -2.49 14.31 1.55
C HIS A 199 -1.03 14.30 1.99
N ASP A 200 -0.21 13.59 1.22
CA ASP A 200 1.24 13.62 1.33
C ASP A 200 1.83 14.43 0.16
N PRO A 201 2.41 15.62 0.43
CA PRO A 201 2.93 16.49 -0.61
C PRO A 201 4.27 16.01 -1.18
N TRP A 202 4.91 15.01 -0.56
CA TRP A 202 6.23 14.53 -0.96
C TRP A 202 6.10 13.35 -1.94
N PRO A 203 6.70 13.44 -3.14
CA PRO A 203 6.74 12.31 -4.05
C PRO A 203 7.46 11.12 -3.40
N LYS A 204 6.77 9.99 -3.32
CA LYS A 204 7.31 8.75 -2.73
C LYS A 204 6.98 7.55 -3.62
N PRO A 205 7.77 6.47 -3.53
CA PRO A 205 7.43 5.19 -4.14
C PRO A 205 6.29 4.50 -3.40
N SER A 206 5.61 3.59 -4.09
CA SER A 206 4.47 2.83 -3.59
C SER A 206 4.77 2.01 -2.33
N TYR A 207 6.01 1.53 -2.15
CA TYR A 207 6.38 0.73 -0.98
C TYR A 207 6.31 1.52 0.35
N LEU A 208 6.37 2.85 0.30
CA LEU A 208 6.23 3.73 1.47
C LEU A 208 4.77 4.13 1.76
N PHE A 209 3.80 3.59 1.02
CA PHE A 209 2.39 3.76 1.34
C PHE A 209 2.05 3.04 2.65
N ALA A 210 1.25 3.70 3.50
CA ALA A 210 0.65 3.10 4.67
C ALA A 210 -0.82 3.52 4.82
N LEU A 211 -1.63 2.56 5.29
CA LEU A 211 -3.00 2.78 5.75
C LEU A 211 -3.22 1.95 7.01
N VAL A 212 -3.78 2.57 8.04
CA VAL A 212 -4.23 1.89 9.26
C VAL A 212 -5.65 2.33 9.59
N ALA A 213 -6.53 1.38 9.90
CA ALA A 213 -7.89 1.64 10.37
C ALA A 213 -8.28 0.70 11.50
N GLY A 214 -8.75 1.21 12.63
CA GLY A 214 -9.08 0.38 13.79
C GLY A 214 -9.45 1.16 15.05
N ASP A 215 -9.71 0.42 16.13
CA ASP A 215 -9.93 0.99 17.47
C ASP A 215 -8.60 1.13 18.21
N LEU A 216 -8.07 2.35 18.20
CA LEU A 216 -6.73 2.68 18.68
C LEU A 216 -6.78 3.91 19.59
N VAL A 217 -5.85 3.96 20.54
CA VAL A 217 -5.57 5.12 21.39
C VAL A 217 -4.12 5.55 21.18
N ALA A 218 -3.84 6.84 21.41
CA ALA A 218 -2.50 7.40 21.22
C ALA A 218 -1.89 7.92 22.52
N ASN A 219 -0.59 7.68 22.70
CA ASN A 219 0.26 8.53 23.53
C ASN A 219 0.85 9.63 22.65
N SER A 220 0.38 10.86 22.85
CA SER A 220 0.67 12.00 21.99
C SER A 220 1.49 13.06 22.73
N LYS A 221 2.61 13.48 22.14
CA LYS A 221 3.41 14.58 22.67
C LYS A 221 4.12 15.33 21.55
N PRO A 222 4.06 16.68 21.55
CA PRO A 222 4.71 17.47 20.51
C PRO A 222 6.24 17.44 20.63
N PHE A 223 6.90 17.51 19.49
CA PHE A 223 8.33 17.82 19.36
C PHE A 223 8.48 19.18 18.67
N THR A 224 9.34 20.05 19.20
CA THR A 224 9.68 21.32 18.54
C THR A 224 11.02 21.19 17.86
N THR A 225 11.02 21.30 16.54
CA THR A 225 12.20 21.24 15.69
C THR A 225 13.14 22.43 15.90
N GLN A 226 14.37 22.32 15.38
CA GLN A 226 15.39 23.37 15.40
C GLN A 226 14.93 24.70 14.76
N SER A 227 14.01 24.67 13.78
CA SER A 227 13.44 25.88 13.17
C SER A 227 12.22 26.45 13.91
N GLY A 228 11.70 25.70 14.89
CA GLY A 228 10.51 26.08 15.66
C GLY A 228 9.19 25.48 15.15
N ARG A 229 9.21 24.61 14.12
CA ARG A 229 8.02 23.81 13.75
C ARG A 229 7.66 22.89 14.91
N VAL A 230 6.38 22.85 15.26
CA VAL A 230 5.81 21.89 16.20
C VAL A 230 5.27 20.70 15.43
N VAL A 231 5.82 19.52 15.70
CA VAL A 231 5.41 18.23 15.13
C VAL A 231 4.64 17.47 16.19
N GLU A 232 3.42 17.03 15.88
CA GLU A 232 2.65 16.17 16.77
C GLU A 232 3.09 14.70 16.59
N CYS A 233 3.74 14.15 17.61
CA CYS A 233 4.21 12.77 17.61
C CYS A 233 3.22 11.88 18.35
N ASN A 234 2.75 10.80 17.71
CA ASN A 234 1.72 9.92 18.23
C ASN A 234 2.18 8.46 18.20
N ILE A 235 2.10 7.77 19.34
CA ILE A 235 2.26 6.32 19.41
C ILE A 235 0.88 5.69 19.58
N TRP A 236 0.33 5.16 18.48
CA TRP A 236 -0.97 4.51 18.40
C TRP A 236 -0.86 3.04 18.77
N VAL A 237 -1.72 2.60 19.68
CA VAL A 237 -1.77 1.23 20.19
C VAL A 237 -3.20 0.85 20.54
N ARG A 238 -3.44 -0.44 20.81
CA ARG A 238 -4.67 -0.86 21.48
C ARG A 238 -4.70 -0.33 22.92
N ALA A 239 -5.90 -0.15 23.47
CA ALA A 239 -6.10 0.46 24.79
C ALA A 239 -5.24 -0.16 25.91
N ASP A 240 -5.14 -1.49 25.93
CA ASP A 240 -4.40 -2.23 26.96
C ASP A 240 -2.88 -1.98 26.93
N ASP A 241 -2.35 -1.54 25.79
CA ASP A 241 -0.91 -1.30 25.60
C ASP A 241 -0.49 0.16 25.82
N LEU A 242 -1.44 1.09 26.03
CA LEU A 242 -1.16 2.52 26.13
C LEU A 242 -0.08 2.85 27.18
N ALA A 243 -0.13 2.21 28.35
CA ALA A 243 0.83 2.41 29.44
C ALA A 243 2.27 1.95 29.11
N ARG A 244 2.49 1.28 27.98
CA ARG A 244 3.79 0.73 27.56
C ARG A 244 4.52 1.62 26.54
N THR A 245 3.93 2.76 26.15
CA THR A 245 4.37 3.58 25.00
C THR A 245 5.40 4.66 25.33
N ASP A 246 5.63 4.97 26.61
CA ASP A 246 6.48 6.10 27.02
C ASP A 246 7.91 6.01 26.46
N HIS A 247 8.49 4.81 26.49
CA HIS A 247 9.85 4.60 25.98
C HIS A 247 9.94 4.80 24.46
N ALA A 248 8.91 4.41 23.70
CA ALA A 248 8.87 4.58 22.26
C ALA A 248 8.79 6.07 21.88
N LEU A 249 7.91 6.81 22.55
CA LEU A 249 7.74 8.25 22.34
C LEU A 249 9.02 9.03 22.71
N GLU A 250 9.66 8.70 23.83
CA GLU A 250 10.93 9.31 24.21
C GLU A 250 12.04 9.00 23.19
N SER A 251 12.10 7.76 22.72
CA SER A 251 13.07 7.34 21.71
C SER A 251 12.89 8.08 20.39
N LEU A 252 11.64 8.30 19.96
CA LEU A 252 11.34 9.12 18.78
C LEU A 252 11.86 10.55 18.94
N HIS A 253 11.58 11.22 20.07
CA HIS A 253 12.07 12.58 20.32
C HIS A 253 13.60 12.64 20.37
N ARG A 254 14.26 11.63 20.97
CA ARG A 254 15.73 11.53 20.98
C ARG A 254 16.29 11.34 19.56
N ALA A 255 15.65 10.53 18.73
CA ALA A 255 16.06 10.31 17.34
C ALA A 255 15.94 11.59 16.51
N MET A 256 14.80 12.29 16.59
CA MET A 256 14.59 13.57 15.90
C MET A 256 15.65 14.60 16.32
N LYS A 257 15.87 14.77 17.63
CA LYS A 257 16.85 15.74 18.14
C LYS A 257 18.28 15.39 17.72
N TRP A 258 18.63 14.12 17.74
CA TRP A 258 19.96 13.67 17.35
C TRP A 258 20.22 13.90 15.86
N ASP A 259 19.22 13.68 15.00
CA ASP A 259 19.37 13.89 13.56
C ASP A 259 19.52 15.39 13.22
N GLU A 260 18.84 16.27 13.97
CA GLU A 260 19.08 17.72 13.92
C GLU A 260 20.51 18.08 14.36
N ASP A 261 20.95 17.59 15.52
CA ASP A 261 22.24 17.95 16.10
C ASP A 261 23.44 17.43 15.29
N VAL A 262 23.32 16.22 14.74
CA VAL A 262 24.44 15.52 14.11
C VAL A 262 24.45 15.68 12.60
N PHE A 263 23.28 15.67 11.95
CA PHE A 263 23.16 15.70 10.50
C PHE A 263 22.46 16.96 9.97
N GLY A 264 21.94 17.83 10.84
CA GLY A 264 21.17 19.00 10.43
C GLY A 264 19.88 18.62 9.70
N ARG A 265 19.28 17.47 10.04
CA ARG A 265 18.07 16.95 9.41
C ARG A 265 16.87 17.24 10.28
N GLU A 266 15.97 18.05 9.74
CA GLU A 266 14.74 18.44 10.38
C GLU A 266 13.55 17.70 9.75
N TYR A 267 12.58 17.34 10.58
CA TYR A 267 11.37 16.66 10.11
C TYR A 267 10.46 17.58 9.29
N ASP A 268 9.82 17.03 8.25
CA ASP A 268 9.23 17.78 7.13
C ASP A 268 7.70 17.72 7.03
N LEU A 269 7.04 17.09 8.00
CA LEU A 269 5.58 17.03 8.13
C LEU A 269 5.13 17.59 9.49
N ASP A 270 3.82 17.76 9.65
CA ASP A 270 3.22 18.29 10.88
C ASP A 270 2.89 17.17 11.89
N LEU A 271 2.85 15.92 11.42
CA LEU A 271 2.51 14.73 12.18
C LEU A 271 3.56 13.63 12.00
N TYR A 272 3.89 12.92 13.09
CA TYR A 272 4.67 11.68 13.06
C TYR A 272 3.89 10.60 13.81
N ASN A 273 3.30 9.67 13.07
CA ASN A 273 2.55 8.56 13.65
C ASN A 273 3.41 7.29 13.66
N ILE A 274 3.31 6.53 14.75
CA ILE A 274 3.78 5.15 14.87
C ILE A 274 2.59 4.32 15.32
N VAL A 275 2.29 3.21 14.64
CA VAL A 275 1.19 2.31 15.01
C VAL A 275 1.77 0.95 15.40
N ALA A 276 1.61 0.52 16.64
CA ALA A 276 2.00 -0.84 17.01
C ALA A 276 0.89 -1.84 16.61
N VAL A 277 1.24 -2.82 15.78
CA VAL A 277 0.36 -3.94 15.40
C VAL A 277 0.89 -5.27 15.93
N SER A 278 0.01 -6.24 16.14
CA SER A 278 0.40 -7.55 16.70
C SER A 278 0.90 -8.52 15.63
N ASP A 279 0.31 -8.47 14.44
CA ASP A 279 0.65 -9.35 13.32
C ASP A 279 1.43 -8.55 12.28
N PHE A 280 2.76 -8.57 12.39
CA PHE A 280 3.68 -7.91 11.47
C PHE A 280 4.82 -8.87 11.12
N ASN A 281 5.03 -9.11 9.82
CA ASN A 281 6.12 -9.99 9.36
C ASN A 281 7.50 -9.36 9.60
N MET A 282 7.58 -8.03 9.54
CA MET A 282 8.81 -7.27 9.70
C MET A 282 8.90 -6.74 11.14
N GLY A 283 10.05 -6.22 11.55
CA GLY A 283 10.21 -5.64 12.88
C GLY A 283 9.49 -4.29 13.04
N ALA A 284 9.63 -3.43 12.04
CA ALA A 284 8.99 -2.12 11.88
C ALA A 284 9.13 -1.70 10.41
N MET A 285 8.34 -0.72 9.96
CA MET A 285 8.40 -0.17 8.60
C MET A 285 8.38 1.37 8.58
N GLU A 286 9.18 1.99 7.70
CA GLU A 286 9.42 3.44 7.65
C GLU A 286 8.45 4.23 6.76
N ASN A 287 7.19 3.79 6.64
CA ASN A 287 6.22 4.44 5.78
C ASN A 287 6.10 5.93 6.14
N LYS A 288 6.18 6.81 5.15
CA LYS A 288 6.37 8.27 5.34
C LYS A 288 5.29 8.87 6.25
N GLY A 289 5.68 9.24 7.48
CA GLY A 289 4.80 9.86 8.48
C GLY A 289 3.82 8.92 9.20
N LEU A 290 3.84 7.62 8.90
CA LEU A 290 2.98 6.60 9.52
C LEU A 290 3.74 5.27 9.60
N ASN A 291 4.71 5.18 10.51
CA ASN A 291 5.42 3.92 10.72
C ASN A 291 4.48 2.88 11.34
N VAL A 292 4.69 1.61 10.99
CA VAL A 292 3.96 0.44 11.52
C VAL A 292 4.94 -0.54 12.17
#